data_AF-A0A7U9HU98-F1
#
_entry.id   AF-A0A7U9HU98-F1
#
_cell.length_a   1.000
_cell.length_b   1.000
_cell.length_c   1.000
_cell.angle_alpha   90.00
_cell.angle_beta   90.00
_cell.angle_gamma   90.00
#
_symmetry.space_group_name_H-M   'P 1'
#
loop_
_entity.id
_entity.type
_entity.pdbx_description
1 polymer ?
#
loop_
_entity_poly.entity_id
_entity_poly.type
_entity_poly.pdbx_seq_one_letter_code
_entity_poly.pdbx_strand_id
1 'polypeptide(L)'
;MADSAAMTRGTLAQTKAANAFLITRGPASLRIGKTALDQADAEDTPWSDPFVLAEKNGAAYRVWETASTYEGHPVRLIVVESSALDQRKGKKLENKRKKEAELLSQEQAQWESRLFSCREDAEQALASLKASLRPRFHRVEASVDEVIRPKKRRGRPKKGAEPEVETRFALRLNAAFDQEAWERARRKAFRFVLVTTVPEEWKGQPMDAKEILKLYKGHISVEMNFAFLKDLFFTDEIYVKKPERVGVLGYLFLLALAIYRVFQRRVRQFITPEQPLKGAGGRKLTRPTGQAIFQLFQYVKVVLLKQPDGQIQRALSQPLTYEQRRILQGLGLDESIYV
;
A
#
# COMPACT_ATOMS: atom_id res chain seq x y z
N MET A 1 2.13 4.54 -19.50
CA MET A 1 1.62 3.95 -18.25
C MET A 1 0.46 4.77 -17.74
N ALA A 2 -0.52 4.13 -17.10
CA ALA A 2 -1.75 4.82 -16.71
C ALA A 2 -2.38 4.21 -15.45
N ASP A 3 -3.27 4.97 -14.79
CA ASP A 3 -4.09 4.45 -13.70
C ASP A 3 -5.02 3.32 -14.18
N SER A 4 -5.49 2.51 -13.26
CA SER A 4 -6.41 1.39 -13.45
C SER A 4 -7.67 1.74 -14.25
N ALA A 5 -8.12 3.00 -14.20
CA ALA A 5 -9.22 3.51 -15.03
C ALA A 5 -8.93 3.49 -16.54
N ALA A 6 -7.66 3.36 -16.94
CA ALA A 6 -7.23 3.29 -18.34
C ALA A 6 -7.51 1.93 -19.00
N MET A 7 -8.00 0.94 -18.26
CA MET A 7 -8.39 -0.37 -18.81
C MET A 7 -9.76 -0.31 -19.53
N THR A 8 -9.86 0.54 -20.55
CA THR A 8 -11.06 0.64 -21.41
C THR A 8 -10.72 0.28 -22.85
N ARG A 9 -11.74 -0.16 -23.60
CA ARG A 9 -11.63 -0.45 -25.04
C ARG A 9 -11.08 0.75 -25.82
N GLY A 10 -11.57 1.95 -25.51
CA GLY A 10 -11.14 3.19 -26.16
C GLY A 10 -9.66 3.51 -25.91
N THR A 11 -9.20 3.39 -24.66
CA THR A 11 -7.79 3.63 -24.31
C THR A 11 -6.85 2.62 -24.96
N LEU A 12 -7.23 1.34 -25.02
CA LEU A 12 -6.42 0.30 -25.69
C LEU A 12 -6.33 0.54 -27.19
N ALA A 13 -7.44 0.92 -27.83
CA ALA A 13 -7.46 1.26 -29.25
C ALA A 13 -6.57 2.49 -29.56
N GLN A 14 -6.68 3.56 -28.75
CA GLN A 14 -5.84 4.76 -28.90
C GLN A 14 -4.36 4.46 -28.68
N THR A 15 -4.02 3.64 -27.67
CA THR A 15 -2.65 3.24 -27.37
C THR A 15 -2.03 2.48 -28.54
N LYS A 16 -2.80 1.55 -29.13
CA LYS A 16 -2.41 0.82 -30.34
C LYS A 16 -2.23 1.75 -31.54
N ALA A 17 -3.16 2.68 -31.76
CA ALA A 17 -3.08 3.64 -32.86
C ALA A 17 -1.85 4.57 -32.73
N ALA A 18 -1.44 4.90 -31.50
CA ALA A 18 -0.26 5.72 -31.22
C ALA A 18 1.06 4.93 -31.24
N ASN A 19 1.03 3.64 -31.61
CA ASN A 19 2.17 2.72 -31.55
C ASN A 19 2.87 2.73 -30.17
N ALA A 20 2.08 2.86 -29.12
CA ALA A 20 2.53 2.91 -27.74
C ALA A 20 2.17 1.62 -27.00
N PHE A 21 2.81 1.40 -25.86
CA PHE A 21 2.50 0.28 -24.98
C PHE A 21 1.91 0.74 -23.66
N LEU A 22 0.97 -0.04 -23.13
CA LEU A 22 0.31 0.20 -21.87
C LEU A 22 0.90 -0.72 -20.80
N ILE A 23 1.19 -0.16 -19.63
CA ILE A 23 1.32 -0.89 -18.37
C ILE A 23 0.43 -0.15 -17.37
N THR A 24 -0.45 -0.88 -16.70
CA THR A 24 -1.39 -0.32 -15.73
C THR A 24 -1.71 -1.36 -14.65
N ARG A 25 -2.24 -0.91 -13.51
CA ARG A 25 -2.77 -1.82 -12.50
C ARG A 25 -4.16 -2.26 -12.90
N GLY A 26 -4.41 -3.57 -12.96
CA GLY A 26 -5.75 -4.09 -13.23
C GLY A 26 -6.73 -3.70 -12.11
N PRO A 27 -7.87 -3.08 -12.41
CA PRO A 27 -8.93 -2.88 -11.43
C PRO A 27 -9.32 -4.20 -10.77
N ALA A 28 -9.52 -4.19 -9.45
CA ALA A 28 -9.91 -5.38 -8.69
C ALA A 28 -11.28 -5.98 -9.10
N SER A 29 -12.09 -5.20 -9.82
CA SER A 29 -13.37 -5.63 -10.38
C SER A 29 -13.23 -6.47 -11.66
N LEU A 30 -12.13 -6.34 -12.41
CA LEU A 30 -11.97 -7.02 -13.69
C LEU A 30 -11.84 -8.54 -13.53
N ARG A 31 -12.60 -9.27 -14.36
CA ARG A 31 -12.59 -10.74 -14.37
C ARG A 31 -11.20 -11.30 -14.66
N ILE A 32 -10.50 -10.74 -15.64
CA ILE A 32 -9.13 -11.15 -16.01
C ILE A 32 -8.15 -11.07 -14.81
N GLY A 33 -8.29 -10.06 -13.96
CA GLY A 33 -7.46 -9.89 -12.78
C GLY A 33 -7.80 -10.91 -11.68
N LYS A 34 -9.09 -11.23 -11.50
CA LYS A 34 -9.52 -12.27 -10.55
C LYS A 34 -9.05 -13.64 -10.99
N THR A 35 -9.26 -13.99 -12.26
CA THR A 35 -8.80 -15.27 -12.83
C THR A 35 -7.28 -15.42 -12.70
N ALA A 36 -6.49 -14.37 -12.95
CA ALA A 36 -5.06 -14.44 -12.73
C ALA A 36 -4.69 -14.64 -11.25
N LEU A 37 -5.38 -13.98 -10.32
CA LEU A 37 -5.14 -14.21 -8.88
C LEU A 37 -5.51 -15.64 -8.45
N ASP A 38 -6.60 -16.20 -8.99
CA ASP A 38 -7.04 -17.57 -8.71
C ASP A 38 -6.06 -18.61 -9.29
N GLN A 39 -5.55 -18.38 -10.51
CA GLN A 39 -4.50 -19.22 -11.10
C GLN A 39 -3.21 -19.15 -10.29
N ALA A 40 -2.84 -17.96 -9.81
CA ALA A 40 -1.63 -17.76 -9.00
C ALA A 40 -1.71 -18.42 -7.61
N ASP A 41 -2.90 -18.86 -7.20
CA ASP A 41 -3.15 -19.59 -5.97
C ASP A 41 -3.00 -21.12 -6.12
N ALA A 42 -2.81 -21.64 -7.34
CA ALA A 42 -2.54 -23.06 -7.56
C ALA A 42 -1.18 -23.45 -6.97
N GLU A 43 -1.10 -24.66 -6.36
CA GLU A 43 0.08 -25.12 -5.63
C GLU A 43 1.35 -25.17 -6.49
N ASP A 44 1.22 -25.55 -7.77
CA ASP A 44 2.34 -25.72 -8.71
C ASP A 44 2.70 -24.45 -9.50
N THR A 45 2.20 -23.27 -9.08
CA THR A 45 2.46 -22.03 -9.82
C THR A 45 3.96 -21.65 -9.75
N PRO A 46 4.66 -21.51 -10.89
CA PRO A 46 6.09 -21.23 -10.92
C PRO A 46 6.34 -19.72 -10.73
N TRP A 47 6.19 -19.27 -9.49
CA TRP A 47 6.55 -17.92 -9.08
C TRP A 47 8.05 -17.68 -9.18
N SER A 48 8.45 -16.45 -9.51
CA SER A 48 9.85 -16.05 -9.45
C SER A 48 10.43 -16.18 -8.03
N ASP A 49 11.75 -16.32 -7.96
CA ASP A 49 12.49 -16.08 -6.73
C ASP A 49 12.22 -14.65 -6.20
N PRO A 50 12.21 -14.44 -4.87
CA PRO A 50 12.09 -13.12 -4.29
C PRO A 50 13.21 -12.18 -4.73
N PHE A 51 12.88 -10.94 -5.09
CA PHE A 51 13.86 -9.92 -5.47
C PHE A 51 13.49 -8.54 -4.90
N VAL A 52 14.47 -7.64 -4.81
CA VAL A 52 14.31 -6.29 -4.27
C VAL A 52 14.61 -5.26 -5.36
N LEU A 53 13.75 -4.25 -5.49
CA LEU A 53 13.88 -3.19 -6.49
C LEU A 53 14.55 -1.90 -5.98
N ALA A 54 14.77 -1.76 -4.67
CA ALA A 54 15.37 -0.56 -4.06
C ALA A 54 16.66 -0.89 -3.29
N GLU A 55 17.66 -0.02 -3.38
CA GLU A 55 19.02 -0.25 -2.87
C GLU A 55 19.13 -0.32 -1.34
N LYS A 56 18.15 0.18 -0.56
CA LYS A 56 18.13 0.09 0.92
C LYS A 56 16.72 -0.10 1.47
N ASN A 57 16.51 -1.11 2.33
CA ASN A 57 15.23 -1.45 3.00
C ASN A 57 14.02 -1.52 2.05
N GLY A 58 14.23 -1.99 0.82
CA GLY A 58 13.18 -2.16 -0.17
C GLY A 58 12.24 -3.30 0.14
N ALA A 59 11.00 -3.20 -0.32
CA ALA A 59 10.08 -4.33 -0.34
C ALA A 59 10.69 -5.46 -1.19
N ALA A 60 10.56 -6.69 -0.70
CA ALA A 60 10.79 -7.89 -1.50
C ALA A 60 9.54 -8.18 -2.33
N TYR A 61 9.74 -8.58 -3.57
CA TYR A 61 8.70 -8.89 -4.53
C TYR A 61 8.87 -10.29 -5.08
N ARG A 62 7.75 -10.95 -5.38
CA ARG A 62 7.69 -12.11 -6.25
C ARG A 62 6.70 -11.81 -7.37
N VAL A 63 6.99 -12.31 -8.56
CA VAL A 63 6.12 -12.12 -9.72
C VAL A 63 5.81 -13.45 -10.37
N TRP A 64 4.61 -13.54 -10.90
CA TRP A 64 4.18 -14.61 -11.79
C TRP A 64 3.44 -13.99 -12.97
N GLU A 65 3.62 -14.58 -14.14
CA GLU A 65 3.13 -14.03 -15.40
C GLU A 65 2.19 -15.02 -16.09
N THR A 66 1.11 -14.50 -16.66
CA THR A 66 0.18 -15.25 -17.50
C THR A 66 -0.34 -14.37 -18.63
N ALA A 67 -0.86 -14.97 -19.69
CA ALA A 67 -1.45 -14.25 -20.82
C ALA A 67 -2.98 -14.27 -20.76
N SER A 68 -3.61 -13.23 -21.29
CA SER A 68 -5.06 -13.14 -21.40
C SER A 68 -5.48 -12.27 -22.58
N THR A 69 -6.79 -12.14 -22.79
CA THR A 69 -7.36 -11.24 -23.78
C THR A 69 -8.38 -10.34 -23.09
N TYR A 70 -8.31 -9.04 -23.34
CA TYR A 70 -9.24 -8.06 -22.81
C TYR A 70 -9.69 -7.12 -23.91
N GLU A 71 -11.01 -6.99 -24.09
CA GLU A 71 -11.62 -6.15 -25.14
C GLU A 71 -11.11 -6.45 -26.57
N GLY A 72 -10.72 -7.71 -26.82
CA GLY A 72 -10.16 -8.15 -28.11
C GLY A 72 -8.65 -7.88 -28.29
N HIS A 73 -7.97 -7.39 -27.26
CA HIS A 73 -6.53 -7.16 -27.27
C HIS A 73 -5.79 -8.21 -26.44
N PRO A 74 -4.69 -8.79 -26.95
CA PRO A 74 -3.83 -9.65 -26.15
C PRO A 74 -3.13 -8.80 -25.08
N VAL A 75 -3.13 -9.29 -23.85
CA VAL A 75 -2.49 -8.64 -22.71
C VAL A 75 -1.73 -9.67 -21.88
N ARG A 76 -0.61 -9.24 -21.31
CA ARG A 76 0.12 -10.01 -20.29
C ARG A 76 -0.34 -9.51 -18.92
N LEU A 77 -0.56 -10.45 -18.02
CA LEU A 77 -0.97 -10.24 -16.65
C LEU A 77 0.17 -10.63 -15.74
N ILE A 78 0.68 -9.67 -14.97
CA ILE A 78 1.75 -9.90 -14.01
C ILE A 78 1.17 -9.80 -12.62
N VAL A 79 1.05 -10.94 -11.95
CA VAL A 79 0.65 -11.00 -10.55
C VAL A 79 1.87 -10.70 -9.70
N VAL A 80 1.75 -9.68 -8.85
CA VAL A 80 2.84 -9.19 -8.01
C VAL A 80 2.49 -9.44 -6.56
N GLU A 81 3.33 -10.17 -5.85
CA GLU A 81 3.32 -10.30 -4.39
C GLU A 81 4.36 -9.35 -3.80
N SER A 82 3.97 -8.55 -2.81
CA SER A 82 4.84 -7.55 -2.17
C SER A 82 4.94 -7.80 -0.67
N SER A 83 6.15 -7.80 -0.13
CA SER A 83 6.37 -7.88 1.32
C SER A 83 6.09 -6.56 2.05
N ALA A 84 6.11 -5.43 1.34
CA ALA A 84 5.80 -4.14 1.94
C ALA A 84 4.31 -4.04 2.27
N LEU A 85 4.06 -3.71 3.54
CA LEU A 85 2.75 -3.53 4.10
C LEU A 85 2.10 -2.28 3.51
N ASP A 86 1.07 -2.45 2.68
CA ASP A 86 0.08 -1.39 2.50
C ASP A 86 -0.67 -1.25 3.83
N GLN A 87 -0.33 -0.23 4.62
CA GLN A 87 -0.86 0.00 5.96
C GLN A 87 -2.40 0.00 5.99
N ARG A 88 -3.06 0.45 4.91
CA ARG A 88 -4.53 0.44 4.81
C ARG A 88 -5.05 -0.99 4.66
N LYS A 89 -4.45 -1.78 3.79
CA LYS A 89 -4.80 -3.20 3.61
C LYS A 89 -4.49 -4.03 4.86
N GLY A 90 -3.36 -3.76 5.52
CA GLY A 90 -2.97 -4.39 6.79
C GLY A 90 -4.03 -4.17 7.88
N LYS A 91 -4.44 -2.91 8.12
CA LYS A 91 -5.51 -2.58 9.07
C LYS A 91 -6.84 -3.26 8.73
N LYS A 92 -7.20 -3.33 7.43
CA LYS A 92 -8.44 -4.00 7.00
C LYS A 92 -8.40 -5.50 7.26
N LEU A 93 -7.26 -6.15 7.05
CA LEU A 93 -7.09 -7.58 7.32
C LEU A 93 -7.11 -7.87 8.82
N GLU A 94 -6.45 -7.03 9.61
CA GLU A 94 -6.46 -7.09 11.07
C GLU A 94 -7.88 -6.97 11.65
N ASN A 95 -8.68 -6.02 11.14
CA ASN A 95 -10.07 -5.87 11.55
C ASN A 95 -10.92 -7.11 11.19
N LYS A 96 -10.66 -7.77 10.06
CA LYS A 96 -11.33 -9.04 9.72
C LYS A 96 -10.96 -10.16 10.70
N ARG A 97 -9.68 -10.26 11.07
CA ARG A 97 -9.19 -11.21 12.08
C ARG A 97 -9.87 -11.01 13.43
N LYS A 98 -9.94 -9.76 13.90
CA LYS A 98 -10.61 -9.41 15.17
C LYS A 98 -12.09 -9.78 15.16
N LYS A 99 -12.81 -9.43 14.09
CA LYS A 99 -14.22 -9.79 13.94
C LYS A 99 -14.44 -11.31 13.90
N GLU A 100 -13.55 -12.05 13.27
CA GLU A 100 -13.61 -13.53 13.28
C GLU A 100 -13.38 -14.08 14.69
N ALA A 101 -12.38 -13.57 15.42
CA ALA A 101 -12.11 -13.98 16.80
C ALA A 101 -13.30 -13.67 17.74
N GLU A 102 -13.91 -12.49 17.59
CA GLU A 102 -15.12 -12.10 18.31
C GLU A 102 -16.29 -13.04 18.01
N LEU A 103 -16.53 -13.37 16.74
CA LEU A 103 -17.58 -14.32 16.33
C LEU A 103 -17.32 -15.71 16.92
N LEU A 104 -16.08 -16.22 16.83
CA LEU A 104 -15.72 -17.52 17.38
C LEU A 104 -15.88 -17.56 18.91
N SER A 105 -15.57 -16.47 19.61
CA SER A 105 -15.78 -16.36 21.06
C SER A 105 -17.27 -16.35 21.43
N GLN A 106 -18.11 -15.68 20.64
CA GLN A 106 -19.56 -15.69 20.83
C GLN A 106 -20.16 -17.08 20.59
N GLU A 107 -19.76 -17.75 19.51
CA GLU A 107 -20.16 -19.13 19.21
C GLU A 107 -19.71 -20.07 20.34
N GLN A 108 -18.45 -19.95 20.80
CA GLN A 108 -17.95 -20.75 21.93
C GLN A 108 -18.83 -20.57 23.17
N ALA A 109 -19.11 -19.33 23.60
CA ALA A 109 -19.95 -19.07 24.76
C ALA A 109 -21.39 -19.59 24.58
N GLN A 110 -21.95 -19.44 23.38
CA GLN A 110 -23.29 -19.92 23.06
C GLN A 110 -23.38 -21.46 23.15
N TRP A 111 -22.45 -22.17 22.52
CA TRP A 111 -22.48 -23.64 22.45
C TRP A 111 -22.04 -24.31 23.75
N GLU A 112 -21.08 -23.75 24.49
CA GLU A 112 -20.65 -24.27 25.80
C GLU A 112 -21.74 -24.12 26.87
N SER A 113 -22.63 -23.13 26.74
CA SER A 113 -23.77 -22.96 27.66
C SER A 113 -24.94 -23.91 27.38
N ARG A 114 -24.97 -24.55 26.21
CA ARG A 114 -26.07 -25.41 25.76
C ARG A 114 -25.82 -26.86 26.18
N LEU A 115 -26.80 -27.43 26.89
CA LEU A 115 -26.78 -28.82 27.32
C LEU A 115 -27.79 -29.66 26.53
N PHE A 116 -27.34 -30.83 26.08
CA PHE A 116 -28.14 -31.82 25.36
C PHE A 116 -28.47 -32.99 26.27
N SER A 117 -29.65 -33.58 26.07
CA SER A 117 -30.12 -34.76 26.82
C SER A 117 -29.51 -36.06 26.31
N CYS A 118 -29.08 -36.07 25.04
CA CYS A 118 -28.68 -37.24 24.28
C CYS A 118 -27.39 -36.90 23.53
N ARG A 119 -26.49 -37.88 23.40
CA ARG A 119 -25.18 -37.70 22.78
C ARG A 119 -25.33 -37.45 21.28
N GLU A 120 -26.21 -38.20 20.65
CA GLU A 120 -26.51 -38.13 19.23
C GLU A 120 -26.98 -36.73 18.83
N ASP A 121 -27.83 -36.08 19.65
CA ASP A 121 -28.26 -34.69 19.43
C ASP A 121 -27.09 -33.70 19.49
N ALA A 122 -26.15 -33.91 20.42
CA ALA A 122 -24.96 -33.07 20.56
C ALA A 122 -24.00 -33.26 19.38
N GLU A 123 -23.83 -34.50 18.90
CA GLU A 123 -23.00 -34.81 17.72
C GLU A 123 -23.60 -34.24 16.43
N GLN A 124 -24.93 -34.29 16.26
CA GLN A 124 -25.61 -33.62 15.15
C GLN A 124 -25.45 -32.11 15.19
N ALA A 125 -25.59 -31.49 16.37
CA ALA A 125 -25.35 -30.06 16.54
C ALA A 125 -23.88 -29.69 16.21
N LEU A 126 -22.92 -30.51 16.65
CA LEU A 126 -21.50 -30.33 16.35
C LEU A 126 -21.21 -30.42 14.84
N ALA A 127 -21.84 -31.37 14.14
CA ALA A 127 -21.69 -31.51 12.69
C ALA A 127 -22.23 -30.27 11.95
N SER A 128 -23.41 -29.78 12.34
CA SER A 128 -24.00 -28.55 11.80
C SER A 128 -23.11 -27.33 12.04
N LEU A 129 -22.55 -27.22 13.25
CA LEU A 129 -21.62 -26.15 13.63
C LEU A 129 -20.34 -26.18 12.79
N LYS A 130 -19.71 -27.35 12.62
CA LYS A 130 -18.54 -27.53 11.76
C LYS A 130 -18.81 -27.16 10.30
N ALA A 131 -20.01 -27.45 9.79
CA ALA A 131 -20.39 -27.09 8.43
C ALA A 131 -20.62 -25.57 8.24
N SER A 132 -21.14 -24.91 9.28
CA SER A 132 -21.38 -23.46 9.30
C SER A 132 -20.09 -22.65 9.49
N LEU A 133 -19.20 -23.11 10.37
CA LEU A 133 -17.94 -22.44 10.66
C LEU A 133 -16.96 -22.58 9.50
N ARG A 134 -16.61 -21.44 8.88
CA ARG A 134 -15.54 -21.35 7.89
C ARG A 134 -14.49 -20.33 8.32
N PRO A 135 -13.75 -20.60 9.41
CA PRO A 135 -12.74 -19.68 9.92
C PRO A 135 -11.59 -19.57 8.90
N ARG A 136 -11.08 -18.35 8.73
CA ARG A 136 -10.01 -18.04 7.77
C ARG A 136 -8.67 -17.76 8.43
N PHE A 137 -8.67 -17.37 9.70
CA PHE A 137 -7.48 -16.96 10.46
C PHE A 137 -7.30 -17.76 11.75
N HIS A 138 -8.25 -18.62 12.10
CA HIS A 138 -8.22 -19.44 13.31
C HIS A 138 -8.47 -20.90 12.96
N ARG A 139 -7.83 -21.79 13.72
CA ARG A 139 -8.13 -23.22 13.75
C ARG A 139 -9.16 -23.46 14.86
N VAL A 140 -10.26 -24.12 14.51
CA VAL A 140 -11.32 -24.46 15.48
C VAL A 140 -11.30 -25.96 15.69
N GLU A 141 -11.09 -26.35 16.94
CA GLU A 141 -11.26 -27.72 17.42
C GLU A 141 -12.56 -27.77 18.21
N ALA A 142 -13.40 -28.77 17.93
CA ALA A 142 -14.69 -28.89 18.59
C ALA A 142 -15.02 -30.35 18.90
N SER A 143 -15.38 -30.61 20.15
CA SER A 143 -15.69 -31.92 20.73
C SER A 143 -17.02 -31.89 21.49
N VAL A 144 -17.56 -33.09 21.76
CA VAL A 144 -18.67 -33.29 22.69
C VAL A 144 -18.08 -33.80 24.00
N ASP A 145 -18.36 -33.10 25.09
CA ASP A 145 -17.93 -33.45 26.44
C ASP A 145 -19.14 -33.90 27.27
N GLU A 146 -18.93 -34.89 28.14
CA GLU A 146 -19.93 -35.36 29.10
C GLU A 146 -19.92 -34.50 30.37
N VAL A 147 -21.09 -34.04 30.78
CA VAL A 147 -21.31 -33.18 31.95
C VAL A 147 -22.25 -33.90 32.92
N ILE A 148 -21.68 -34.40 34.02
CA ILE A 148 -22.43 -35.00 35.12
C ILE A 148 -22.89 -33.89 36.06
N ARG A 149 -24.20 -33.78 36.28
CA ARG A 149 -24.78 -32.75 37.16
C ARG A 149 -25.87 -33.32 38.08
N PRO A 150 -26.05 -32.77 39.29
CA PRO A 150 -27.12 -33.19 40.17
C PRO A 150 -28.49 -32.85 39.57
N LYS A 151 -29.39 -33.83 39.59
CA LYS A 151 -30.76 -33.74 39.09
C LYS A 151 -31.59 -32.83 40.02
N LYS A 152 -32.13 -31.75 39.48
CA LYS A 152 -33.01 -30.85 40.25
C LYS A 152 -34.38 -31.47 40.43
N ARG A 153 -34.74 -31.82 41.67
CA ARG A 153 -36.10 -32.24 42.05
C ARG A 153 -36.93 -31.05 42.52
N ARG A 154 -38.25 -31.17 42.40
CA ARG A 154 -39.21 -30.20 42.95
C ARG A 154 -39.38 -30.48 44.45
N GLY A 155 -39.06 -29.50 45.32
CA GLY A 155 -39.15 -29.62 46.79
C GLY A 155 -37.79 -29.69 47.52
N ARG A 156 -37.80 -29.52 48.85
CA ARG A 156 -36.58 -29.58 49.69
C ARG A 156 -36.06 -31.03 49.74
N PRO A 157 -34.78 -31.29 49.42
CA PRO A 157 -34.21 -32.64 49.51
C PRO A 157 -34.36 -33.22 50.92
N LYS A 158 -34.66 -34.52 51.03
CA LYS A 158 -34.65 -35.24 52.31
C LYS A 158 -33.25 -35.15 52.94
N LYS A 159 -33.18 -34.88 54.25
CA LYS A 159 -31.92 -34.76 54.99
C LYS A 159 -31.16 -36.11 54.91
N GLY A 160 -29.98 -36.11 54.29
CA GLY A 160 -29.12 -37.31 54.15
C GLY A 160 -29.27 -38.12 52.86
N ALA A 161 -30.07 -37.68 51.88
CA ALA A 161 -30.16 -38.37 50.58
C ALA A 161 -28.99 -38.00 49.66
N GLU A 162 -28.35 -39.00 49.04
CA GLU A 162 -27.35 -38.75 48.00
C GLU A 162 -28.00 -38.10 46.76
N PRO A 163 -27.34 -37.10 46.15
CA PRO A 163 -27.88 -36.42 44.99
C PRO A 163 -27.85 -37.35 43.77
N GLU A 164 -29.03 -37.69 43.25
CA GLU A 164 -29.18 -38.37 41.97
C GLU A 164 -28.56 -37.50 40.87
N VAL A 165 -27.65 -38.06 40.09
CA VAL A 165 -26.96 -37.35 39.00
C VAL A 165 -27.63 -37.64 37.65
N GLU A 166 -27.60 -36.67 36.75
CA GLU A 166 -27.93 -36.84 35.33
C GLU A 166 -26.69 -36.54 34.48
N THR A 167 -26.49 -37.31 33.41
CA THR A 167 -25.48 -37.03 32.38
C THR A 167 -26.11 -36.15 31.30
N ARG A 168 -25.46 -35.05 30.99
CA ARG A 168 -25.78 -34.17 29.87
C ARG A 168 -24.56 -34.10 28.95
N PHE A 169 -24.77 -33.67 27.72
CA PHE A 169 -23.69 -33.47 26.76
C PHE A 169 -23.56 -31.98 26.45
N ALA A 170 -22.34 -31.47 26.41
CA ALA A 170 -22.04 -30.09 26.04
C ALA A 170 -21.06 -30.09 24.86
N LEU A 171 -21.10 -29.06 24.03
CA LEU A 171 -20.07 -28.86 23.02
C LEU A 171 -18.95 -28.04 23.64
N ARG A 172 -17.71 -28.48 23.46
CA ARG A 172 -16.52 -27.68 23.76
C ARG A 172 -15.94 -27.19 22.45
N LEU A 173 -15.70 -25.89 22.37
CA LEU A 173 -15.06 -25.25 21.22
C LEU A 173 -13.75 -24.61 21.67
N ASN A 174 -12.67 -24.87 20.94
CA ASN A 174 -11.40 -24.20 21.14
C ASN A 174 -10.95 -23.57 19.81
N ALA A 175 -10.90 -22.24 19.78
CA ALA A 175 -10.42 -21.49 18.64
C ALA A 175 -9.01 -20.97 18.92
N ALA A 176 -8.02 -21.52 18.22
CA ALA A 176 -6.63 -21.07 18.27
C ALA A 176 -6.28 -20.24 17.05
N PHE A 177 -5.44 -19.23 17.22
CA PHE A 177 -4.95 -18.44 16.09
C PHE A 177 -4.04 -19.27 15.17
N ASP A 178 -4.32 -19.25 13.87
CA ASP A 178 -3.52 -19.94 12.86
C ASP A 178 -2.59 -18.93 12.17
N GLN A 179 -1.34 -18.89 12.66
CA GLN A 179 -0.31 -17.98 12.16
C GLN A 179 -0.02 -18.21 10.67
N GLU A 180 -0.02 -19.46 10.20
CA GLU A 180 0.27 -19.74 8.80
C GLU A 180 -0.88 -19.34 7.89
N ALA A 181 -2.14 -19.60 8.30
CA ALA A 181 -3.32 -19.14 7.57
C ALA A 181 -3.34 -17.62 7.50
N TRP A 182 -2.97 -16.94 8.59
CA TRP A 182 -2.78 -15.51 8.61
C TRP A 182 -1.72 -15.04 7.61
N GLU A 183 -0.54 -15.66 7.59
CA GLU A 183 0.53 -15.29 6.66
C GLU A 183 0.17 -15.58 5.20
N ARG A 184 -0.52 -16.68 4.91
CA ARG A 184 -1.08 -16.99 3.59
C ARG A 184 -2.10 -15.91 3.18
N ALA A 185 -3.06 -15.58 4.04
CA ALA A 185 -4.05 -14.55 3.76
C ALA A 185 -3.44 -13.15 3.62
N ARG A 186 -2.41 -12.85 4.43
CA ARG A 186 -1.64 -11.60 4.38
C ARG A 186 -0.90 -11.48 3.06
N ARG A 187 -0.19 -12.52 2.62
CA ARG A 187 0.46 -12.58 1.31
C ARG A 187 -0.53 -12.35 0.18
N LYS A 188 -1.66 -13.08 0.18
CA LYS A 188 -2.75 -12.91 -0.80
C LYS A 188 -3.31 -11.48 -0.81
N ALA A 189 -3.53 -10.87 0.36
CA ALA A 189 -4.05 -9.51 0.46
C ALA A 189 -3.10 -8.45 -0.14
N PHE A 190 -1.80 -8.70 -0.12
CA PHE A 190 -0.78 -7.82 -0.70
C PHE A 190 -0.47 -8.10 -2.16
N ARG A 191 -1.20 -9.03 -2.79
CA ARG A 191 -1.13 -9.22 -4.24
C ARG A 191 -1.89 -8.14 -5.00
N PHE A 192 -1.40 -7.86 -6.20
CA PHE A 192 -2.09 -7.06 -7.21
C PHE A 192 -1.66 -7.51 -8.60
N VAL A 193 -2.48 -7.21 -9.60
CA VAL A 193 -2.21 -7.58 -10.99
C VAL A 193 -1.85 -6.33 -11.78
N LEU A 194 -0.74 -6.38 -12.51
CA LEU A 194 -0.42 -5.45 -13.58
C LEU A 194 -0.92 -6.03 -14.90
N VAL A 195 -1.48 -5.19 -15.74
CA VAL A 195 -1.87 -5.51 -17.10
C VAL A 195 -0.93 -4.75 -18.04
N THR A 196 -0.33 -5.45 -18.98
CA THR A 196 0.60 -4.87 -19.94
C THR A 196 0.33 -5.34 -21.36
N THR A 197 0.48 -4.42 -22.33
CA THR A 197 0.54 -4.72 -23.77
C THR A 197 1.97 -4.70 -24.30
N VAL A 198 2.97 -4.51 -23.42
CA VAL A 198 4.38 -4.51 -23.81
C VAL A 198 4.77 -5.93 -24.27
N PRO A 199 5.36 -6.08 -25.47
CA PRO A 199 5.86 -7.37 -25.96
C PRO A 199 6.93 -7.96 -25.05
N GLU A 200 7.26 -9.23 -25.23
CA GLU A 200 8.33 -9.90 -24.46
C GLU A 200 9.71 -9.29 -24.72
N GLU A 201 9.91 -8.65 -25.87
CA GLU A 201 11.11 -7.88 -26.19
C GLU A 201 10.73 -6.47 -26.62
N TRP A 202 11.36 -5.45 -26.03
CA TRP A 202 11.20 -4.07 -26.44
C TRP A 202 12.54 -3.34 -26.39
N LYS A 203 12.87 -2.64 -27.49
CA LYS A 203 14.15 -1.90 -27.65
C LYS A 203 15.40 -2.77 -27.43
N GLY A 204 15.36 -4.03 -27.88
CA GLY A 204 16.48 -4.97 -27.74
C GLY A 204 16.73 -5.47 -26.33
N GLN A 205 15.75 -5.31 -25.43
CA GLN A 205 15.81 -5.82 -24.06
C GLN A 205 14.62 -6.76 -23.78
N PRO A 206 14.84 -7.86 -23.04
CA PRO A 206 13.76 -8.70 -22.56
C PRO A 206 12.93 -7.91 -21.54
N MET A 207 11.61 -7.90 -21.75
CA MET A 207 10.60 -7.25 -20.92
C MET A 207 9.88 -8.29 -20.07
N ASP A 208 10.64 -8.97 -19.22
CA ASP A 208 10.11 -9.96 -18.29
C ASP A 208 9.25 -9.30 -17.20
N ALA A 209 8.55 -10.12 -16.41
CA ALA A 209 7.70 -9.62 -15.32
C ALA A 209 8.45 -8.73 -14.31
N LYS A 210 9.77 -8.94 -14.12
CA LYS A 210 10.59 -8.13 -13.20
C LYS A 210 10.85 -6.74 -13.77
N GLU A 211 11.24 -6.64 -15.03
CA GLU A 211 11.47 -5.36 -15.72
C GLU A 211 10.15 -4.58 -15.88
N ILE A 212 9.02 -5.24 -16.18
CA ILE A 212 7.72 -4.57 -16.21
C ILE A 212 7.35 -4.00 -14.84
N LEU A 213 7.56 -4.74 -13.75
CA LEU A 213 7.31 -4.24 -12.40
C LEU A 213 8.23 -3.06 -12.04
N LYS A 214 9.51 -3.12 -12.45
CA LYS A 214 10.49 -2.04 -12.26
C LYS A 214 10.07 -0.78 -13.00
N LEU A 215 9.65 -0.90 -14.27
CA LEU A 215 9.08 0.21 -15.04
C LEU A 215 7.87 0.81 -14.31
N TYR A 216 6.90 -0.03 -13.90
CA TYR A 216 5.70 0.38 -13.16
C TYR A 216 6.03 1.18 -11.89
N LYS A 217 6.94 0.66 -11.05
CA LYS A 217 7.35 1.29 -9.80
C LYS A 217 8.16 2.57 -10.01
N GLY A 218 9.02 2.61 -11.03
CA GLY A 218 9.77 3.81 -11.41
C GLY A 218 8.85 4.98 -11.75
N HIS A 219 7.74 4.71 -12.47
CA HIS A 219 6.79 5.75 -12.84
C HIS A 219 5.91 6.24 -11.69
N ILE A 220 5.54 5.41 -10.71
CA ILE A 220 4.85 5.92 -9.51
C ILE A 220 5.68 7.01 -8.83
N SER A 221 7.00 6.85 -8.80
CA SER A 221 7.89 7.91 -8.32
C SER A 221 7.73 9.17 -9.18
N VAL A 222 7.69 9.03 -10.50
CA VAL A 222 7.49 10.15 -11.45
C VAL A 222 6.10 10.80 -11.31
N GLU A 223 5.00 10.05 -11.21
CA GLU A 223 3.63 10.57 -11.04
C GLU A 223 3.46 11.33 -9.71
N MET A 224 3.98 10.79 -8.60
CA MET A 224 4.04 11.53 -7.33
C MET A 224 4.79 12.85 -7.47
N ASN A 225 5.72 12.95 -8.42
CA ASN A 225 6.47 14.16 -8.69
C ASN A 225 5.68 15.18 -9.53
N PHE A 226 4.73 14.71 -10.35
CA PHE A 226 3.77 15.54 -11.08
C PHE A 226 2.57 15.97 -10.23
N ALA A 227 2.29 15.31 -9.10
CA ALA A 227 1.20 15.72 -8.21
C ALA A 227 1.33 17.19 -7.75
N PHE A 228 2.57 17.67 -7.58
CA PHE A 228 2.87 19.07 -7.31
C PHE A 228 2.44 20.01 -8.45
N LEU A 229 2.57 19.59 -9.71
CA LEU A 229 2.13 20.36 -10.88
C LEU A 229 0.61 20.38 -11.05
N LYS A 230 -0.10 19.50 -10.34
CA LYS A 230 -1.57 19.46 -10.31
C LYS A 230 -2.16 20.26 -9.14
N ASP A 231 -1.32 20.87 -8.32
CA ASP A 231 -1.76 21.70 -7.19
C ASP A 231 -2.31 23.03 -7.75
N LEU A 232 -3.59 23.30 -7.47
CA LEU A 232 -4.34 24.46 -7.99
C LEU A 232 -3.61 25.78 -7.74
N PHE A 233 -2.81 25.85 -6.68
CA PHE A 233 -2.03 27.02 -6.31
C PHE A 233 -1.04 27.48 -7.39
N PHE A 234 -0.56 26.59 -8.27
CA PHE A 234 0.38 26.93 -9.35
C PHE A 234 -0.27 27.06 -10.74
N THR A 235 -1.47 26.50 -10.91
CA THR A 235 -2.12 26.40 -12.23
C THR A 235 -3.34 27.29 -12.40
N ASP A 236 -4.03 27.69 -11.32
CA ASP A 236 -5.25 28.50 -11.41
C ASP A 236 -5.01 29.93 -11.91
N GLU A 237 -3.80 30.46 -11.76
CA GLU A 237 -3.46 31.83 -12.17
C GLU A 237 -3.01 31.94 -13.64
N ILE A 238 -2.80 30.82 -14.33
CA ILE A 238 -2.25 30.83 -15.70
C ILE A 238 -3.38 30.65 -16.72
N TYR A 239 -4.05 31.75 -17.08
CA TYR A 239 -5.07 31.75 -18.14
C TYR A 239 -4.43 31.61 -19.53
N VAL A 240 -4.31 30.36 -20.00
CA VAL A 240 -3.79 30.07 -21.33
C VAL A 240 -4.94 29.92 -22.34
N LYS A 241 -5.13 30.93 -23.18
CA LYS A 241 -6.24 30.98 -24.17
C LYS A 241 -6.07 30.08 -25.41
N LYS A 242 -4.87 29.58 -25.70
CA LYS A 242 -4.54 28.87 -26.94
C LYS A 242 -3.90 27.50 -26.67
N PRO A 243 -4.26 26.42 -27.39
CA PRO A 243 -3.73 25.06 -27.16
C PRO A 243 -2.20 24.97 -27.29
N GLU A 244 -1.60 25.72 -28.21
CA GLU A 244 -0.15 25.69 -28.43
C GLU A 244 0.61 26.23 -27.20
N ARG A 245 0.04 27.25 -26.55
CA ARG A 245 0.61 27.81 -25.32
C ARG A 245 0.49 26.85 -24.13
N VAL A 246 -0.54 25.99 -24.11
CA VAL A 246 -0.66 24.93 -23.10
C VAL A 246 0.46 23.92 -23.26
N GLY A 247 0.79 23.55 -24.51
CA GLY A 247 1.93 22.68 -24.82
C GLY A 247 3.26 23.26 -24.33
N VAL A 248 3.55 24.53 -24.65
CA VAL A 248 4.77 25.24 -24.20
C VAL A 248 4.84 25.32 -22.67
N LEU A 249 3.73 25.65 -22.01
CA LEU A 249 3.67 25.68 -20.56
C LEU A 249 3.95 24.31 -19.94
N GLY A 250 3.45 23.23 -20.57
CA GLY A 250 3.78 21.86 -20.19
C GLY A 250 5.30 21.59 -20.22
N TYR A 251 5.99 22.00 -21.29
CA TYR A 251 7.45 21.88 -21.37
C TYR A 251 8.19 22.71 -20.32
N LEU A 252 7.72 23.93 -20.04
CA LEU A 252 8.29 24.78 -18.99
C LEU A 252 8.15 24.12 -17.61
N PHE A 253 6.99 23.54 -17.31
CA PHE A 253 6.76 22.81 -16.08
C PHE A 253 7.63 21.54 -15.96
N LEU A 254 7.83 20.82 -17.06
CA LEU A 254 8.73 19.67 -17.10
C LEU A 254 10.17 20.09 -16.77
N LEU A 255 10.63 21.20 -17.37
CA LEU A 255 11.96 21.75 -17.10
C LEU A 255 12.10 22.21 -15.65
N ALA A 256 11.11 22.95 -15.12
CA ALA A 256 11.08 23.39 -13.74
C ALA A 256 11.10 22.20 -12.76
N LEU A 257 10.34 21.14 -13.06
CA LEU A 257 10.35 19.91 -12.27
C LEU A 257 11.70 19.20 -12.33
N ALA A 258 12.35 19.15 -13.49
CA ALA A 258 13.69 18.58 -13.62
C ALA A 258 14.71 19.35 -12.75
N ILE A 259 14.70 20.69 -12.83
CA ILE A 259 15.55 21.54 -11.99
C ILE A 259 15.27 21.31 -10.50
N TYR A 260 13.99 21.28 -10.11
CA TYR A 260 13.57 21.00 -8.74
C TYR A 260 14.09 19.64 -8.24
N ARG A 261 14.11 18.61 -9.10
CA ARG A 261 14.61 17.27 -8.75
C ARG A 261 16.12 17.25 -8.57
N VAL A 262 16.85 17.90 -9.47
CA VAL A 262 18.31 18.03 -9.37
C VAL A 262 18.67 18.78 -8.08
N PHE A 263 18.00 19.89 -7.82
CA PHE A 263 18.12 20.65 -6.57
C PHE A 263 17.88 19.77 -5.34
N GLN A 264 16.72 19.11 -5.26
CA GLN A 264 16.39 18.26 -4.10
C GLN A 264 17.37 17.08 -3.94
N ARG A 265 17.82 16.48 -5.05
CA ARG A 265 18.79 15.38 -5.02
C ARG A 265 20.13 15.84 -4.46
N ARG A 266 20.66 16.97 -4.95
CA ARG A 266 21.90 17.55 -4.42
C ARG A 266 21.75 17.85 -2.93
N VAL A 267 20.63 18.46 -2.53
CA VAL A 267 20.39 18.77 -1.11
C VAL A 267 20.39 17.53 -0.22
N ARG A 268 19.74 16.46 -0.67
CA ARG A 268 19.66 15.21 0.09
C ARG A 268 20.98 14.44 0.18
N GLN A 269 21.96 14.70 -0.67
CA GLN A 269 23.24 14.00 -0.64
C GLN A 269 24.08 14.36 0.59
N PHE A 270 23.91 15.56 1.16
CA PHE A 270 24.66 16.02 2.34
C PHE A 270 23.85 16.01 3.64
N ILE A 271 22.62 15.49 3.60
CA ILE A 271 21.76 15.35 4.78
C ILE A 271 21.75 13.88 5.17
N THR A 272 22.27 13.59 6.36
CA THR A 272 22.34 12.22 6.88
C THR A 272 21.48 12.08 8.14
N PRO A 273 21.15 10.85 8.56
CA PRO A 273 20.46 10.61 9.84
C PRO A 273 21.22 11.18 11.05
N GLU A 274 22.56 11.18 10.99
CA GLU A 274 23.45 11.68 12.04
C GLU A 274 23.50 13.22 12.04
N GLN A 275 23.36 13.84 10.86
CA GLN A 275 23.31 15.29 10.70
C GLN A 275 22.06 15.72 9.91
N PRO A 276 20.86 15.63 10.51
CA PRO A 276 19.62 16.01 9.85
C PRO A 276 19.56 17.53 9.64
N LEU A 277 18.75 17.96 8.67
CA LEU A 277 18.42 19.37 8.50
C LEU A 277 17.37 19.78 9.53
N LYS A 278 17.52 20.93 10.19
CA LYS A 278 16.48 21.48 11.06
C LYS A 278 15.51 22.35 10.26
N GLY A 279 14.28 21.88 10.13
CA GLY A 279 13.19 22.60 9.48
C GLY A 279 12.57 23.69 10.38
N ALA A 280 11.51 24.33 9.88
CA ALA A 280 10.69 25.26 10.66
C ALA A 280 10.24 24.64 12.00
N GLY A 281 10.33 25.41 13.09
CA GLY A 281 10.02 24.92 14.44
C GLY A 281 11.00 23.87 15.00
N GLY A 282 12.19 23.71 14.40
CA GLY A 282 13.23 22.81 14.92
C GLY A 282 13.04 21.33 14.56
N ARG A 283 12.07 21.00 13.70
CA ARG A 283 11.80 19.62 13.29
C ARG A 283 13.00 19.02 12.55
N LYS A 284 13.46 17.84 12.98
CA LYS A 284 14.53 17.10 12.29
C LYS A 284 14.02 16.51 10.97
N LEU A 285 14.67 16.88 9.87
CA LEU A 285 14.39 16.41 8.52
C LEU A 285 15.58 15.59 8.01
N THR A 286 15.44 14.26 8.01
CA THR A 286 16.46 13.33 7.50
C THR A 286 16.38 13.13 5.98
N ARG A 287 15.26 13.54 5.36
CA ARG A 287 15.04 13.45 3.91
C ARG A 287 14.10 14.57 3.43
N PRO A 288 14.52 15.85 3.53
CA PRO A 288 13.63 16.97 3.27
C PRO A 288 13.10 16.99 1.83
N THR A 289 11.88 17.49 1.64
CA THR A 289 11.35 17.81 0.31
C THR A 289 11.90 19.17 -0.13
N GLY A 290 11.93 19.43 -1.45
CA GLY A 290 12.32 20.74 -1.97
C GLY A 290 11.46 21.87 -1.40
N GLN A 291 10.18 21.61 -1.13
CA GLN A 291 9.27 22.59 -0.51
C GLN A 291 9.68 22.93 0.92
N ALA A 292 10.03 21.92 1.73
CA ALA A 292 10.52 22.15 3.10
C ALA A 292 11.84 22.93 3.08
N ILE A 293 12.68 22.72 2.06
CA ILE A 293 13.90 23.50 1.85
C ILE A 293 13.57 24.94 1.46
N PHE A 294 12.67 25.17 0.49
CA PHE A 294 12.28 26.52 0.07
C PHE A 294 11.63 27.33 1.20
N GLN A 295 10.86 26.68 2.08
CA GLN A 295 10.30 27.33 3.27
C GLN A 295 11.38 27.93 4.18
N LEU A 296 12.58 27.33 4.25
CA LEU A 296 13.69 27.90 5.01
C LEU A 296 14.18 29.22 4.42
N PHE A 297 14.02 29.44 3.11
CA PHE A 297 14.45 30.66 2.42
C PHE A 297 13.32 31.67 2.20
N GLN A 298 12.07 31.31 2.48
CA GLN A 298 10.87 32.13 2.19
C GLN A 298 10.94 33.55 2.78
N TYR A 299 11.61 33.73 3.90
CA TYR A 299 11.72 35.02 4.60
C TYR A 299 13.11 35.66 4.48
N VAL A 300 13.98 35.16 3.60
CA VAL A 300 15.24 35.83 3.25
C VAL A 300 14.89 37.06 2.43
N LYS A 301 15.20 38.25 2.96
CA LYS A 301 14.96 39.52 2.27
C LYS A 301 16.28 40.11 1.78
N VAL A 302 16.30 40.49 0.51
CA VAL A 302 17.39 41.25 -0.11
C VAL A 302 16.97 42.71 -0.17
N VAL A 303 17.75 43.59 0.44
CA VAL A 303 17.62 45.03 0.39
C VAL A 303 18.39 45.55 -0.80
N LEU A 304 17.76 46.45 -1.57
CA LEU A 304 18.38 47.15 -2.69
C LEU A 304 18.65 48.59 -2.27
N LEU A 305 19.93 48.97 -2.21
CA LEU A 305 20.37 50.31 -1.87
C LEU A 305 20.78 51.03 -3.16
N LYS A 306 20.02 52.04 -3.56
CA LYS A 306 20.37 52.89 -4.70
C LYS A 306 21.32 53.98 -4.24
N GLN A 307 22.53 53.96 -4.77
CA GLN A 307 23.56 54.95 -4.49
C GLN A 307 23.31 56.26 -5.28
N PRO A 308 23.89 57.40 -4.84
CA PRO A 308 23.71 58.69 -5.52
C PRO A 308 24.19 58.72 -6.97
N ASP A 309 25.13 57.85 -7.34
CA ASP A 309 25.64 57.66 -8.71
C ASP A 309 24.73 56.78 -9.59
N GLY A 310 23.63 56.27 -9.03
CA GLY A 310 22.68 55.40 -9.72
C GLY A 310 22.98 53.89 -9.59
N GLN A 311 24.09 53.49 -8.96
CA GLN A 311 24.40 52.07 -8.75
C GLN A 311 23.44 51.42 -7.74
N ILE A 312 23.11 50.15 -7.95
CA ILE A 312 22.28 49.37 -7.03
C ILE A 312 23.19 48.38 -6.30
N GLN A 313 23.38 48.60 -5.00
CA GLN A 313 24.03 47.65 -4.12
C GLN A 313 22.98 46.73 -3.50
N ARG A 314 23.22 45.43 -3.49
CA ARG A 314 22.35 44.47 -2.80
C ARG A 314 22.97 44.10 -1.46
N ALA A 315 22.12 43.85 -0.48
CA ALA A 315 22.54 43.36 0.82
C ALA A 315 21.44 42.48 1.41
N LEU A 316 21.81 41.49 2.20
CA LEU A 316 20.84 40.75 2.99
C LEU A 316 20.35 41.60 4.16
N SER A 317 19.04 41.64 4.40
CA SER A 317 18.48 42.38 5.55
C SER A 317 18.94 41.80 6.88
N GLN A 318 19.23 40.49 6.89
CA GLN A 318 19.71 39.72 8.04
C GLN A 318 20.67 38.64 7.53
N PRO A 319 21.70 38.26 8.30
CA PRO A 319 22.58 37.15 7.94
C PRO A 319 21.81 35.85 7.74
N LEU A 320 22.27 35.01 6.82
CA LEU A 320 21.67 33.69 6.65
C LEU A 320 21.86 32.83 7.91
N THR A 321 20.87 32.00 8.21
CA THR A 321 20.93 31.02 9.30
C THR A 321 21.92 29.90 8.97
N TYR A 322 22.33 29.15 9.99
CA TYR A 322 23.23 27.99 9.80
C TYR A 322 22.70 27.00 8.76
N GLU A 323 21.41 26.66 8.83
CA GLU A 323 20.81 25.69 7.89
C GLU A 323 20.72 26.27 6.48
N GLN A 324 20.43 27.57 6.31
CA GLN A 324 20.43 28.22 5.00
C GLN A 324 21.84 28.18 4.38
N ARG A 325 22.88 28.55 5.13
CA ARG A 325 24.27 28.48 4.62
C ARG A 325 24.68 27.06 4.28
N ARG A 326 24.35 26.10 5.14
CA ARG A 326 24.63 24.67 4.90
C ARG A 326 23.98 24.18 3.61
N ILE A 327 22.75 24.62 3.32
CA ILE A 327 22.06 24.28 2.07
C ILE A 327 22.76 24.91 0.86
N LEU A 328 23.17 26.18 0.94
CA LEU A 328 23.90 26.85 -0.15
C LEU A 328 25.23 26.16 -0.43
N GLN A 329 26.02 25.88 0.62
CA GLN A 329 27.30 25.18 0.49
C GLN A 329 27.14 23.81 -0.19
N GLY A 330 26.13 23.04 0.21
CA GLY A 330 25.86 21.76 -0.42
C GLY A 330 25.33 21.84 -1.85
N LEU A 331 24.94 23.03 -2.31
CA LEU A 331 24.63 23.32 -3.71
C LEU A 331 25.85 23.87 -4.48
N GLY A 332 26.99 24.10 -3.81
CA GLY A 332 28.15 24.77 -4.36
C GLY A 332 27.96 26.28 -4.52
N LEU A 333 27.11 26.88 -3.70
CA LEU A 333 26.77 28.31 -3.70
C LEU A 333 27.14 28.94 -2.34
N ASP A 334 27.24 30.26 -2.32
CA ASP A 334 27.43 31.04 -1.09
C ASP A 334 26.51 32.27 -1.08
N GLU A 335 26.70 33.17 -0.10
CA GLU A 335 25.85 34.34 0.10
C GLU A 335 25.92 35.36 -1.07
N SER A 336 26.94 35.28 -1.94
CA SER A 336 27.08 36.15 -3.13
C SER A 336 25.93 36.03 -4.13
N ILE A 337 25.15 34.94 -4.09
CA ILE A 337 23.98 34.82 -4.98
C ILE A 337 22.89 35.85 -4.63
N TYR A 338 22.95 36.47 -3.45
CA TYR A 338 22.00 37.46 -2.97
C TYR A 338 22.55 38.89 -2.93
N VAL A 339 23.89 39.06 -2.98
CA VAL A 339 24.60 40.32 -2.70
C VAL A 339 25.27 40.87 -3.95
#